data_AF-X0XPN2-F1
#
_entry.id   AF-X0XPN2-F1
#
_cell.length_a   1.000
_cell.length_b   1.000
_cell.length_c   1.000
_cell.angle_alpha   90.00
_cell.angle_beta   90.00
_cell.angle_gamma   90.00
#
_symmetry.space_group_name_H-M   'P 1'
#
loop_
_entity.id
_entity.type
_entity.pdbx_description
1 polymer ?
#
loop_
_entity_poly.entity_id
_entity_poly.type
_entity_poly.pdbx_seq_one_letter_code
_entity_poly.pdbx_strand_id
1 'polypeptide(L)'
;MGLIVPQRYKKLFGKVRTGKRPKDGWGTQTGKLIYSLNNFFRKNRINLKEERSFLIKPKEIKEFLRKNLKDKDIIVCFDYKNLYHKQRDSRGHVSIIENIEDDIVTLIDPEYRVPKYRKVSLEEISKAIESHGEENGGGFWVIS
;
A
#
# COMPACT_ATOMS: atom_id res chain seq x y z
N MET A 1 -6.46 12.48 -4.05
CA MET A 1 -6.77 11.08 -3.72
C MET A 1 -7.83 10.93 -2.59
N GLY A 2 -8.68 11.93 -2.31
CA GLY A 2 -9.80 11.74 -1.37
C GLY A 2 -9.41 11.51 0.10
N LEU A 3 -8.28 12.05 0.56
CA LEU A 3 -7.83 11.96 1.95
C LEU A 3 -8.89 12.52 2.92
N ILE A 4 -9.31 11.70 3.89
CA ILE A 4 -10.20 12.11 4.99
C ILE A 4 -9.44 11.99 6.31
N VAL A 5 -9.42 13.07 7.10
CA VAL A 5 -8.75 13.12 8.42
C VAL A 5 -9.67 13.71 9.50
N PRO A 6 -9.40 13.45 10.80
CA PRO A 6 -10.03 14.19 11.89
C PRO A 6 -9.85 15.72 11.74
N GLN A 7 -10.84 16.50 12.16
CA GLN A 7 -10.83 17.97 12.04
C GLN A 7 -9.53 18.60 12.59
N ARG A 8 -9.04 18.11 13.73
CA ARG A 8 -7.80 18.58 14.36
C ARG A 8 -6.54 18.47 13.48
N TYR A 9 -6.54 17.61 12.47
CA TYR A 9 -5.40 17.41 11.56
C TYR A 9 -5.57 18.12 10.22
N LYS A 10 -6.69 18.81 9.97
CA LYS A 10 -6.93 19.53 8.71
C LYS A 10 -5.78 20.46 8.33
N LYS A 11 -5.21 21.17 9.32
CA LYS A 11 -4.13 22.15 9.14
C LYS A 11 -2.80 21.55 8.67
N LEU A 12 -2.62 20.23 8.74
CA LEU A 12 -1.38 19.55 8.32
C LEU A 12 -1.35 19.28 6.81
N PHE A 13 -2.43 19.54 6.08
CA PHE A 13 -2.57 19.15 4.68
C PHE A 13 -3.10 20.29 3.83
N GLY A 14 -2.53 20.49 2.64
CA GLY A 14 -3.02 21.50 1.69
C GLY A 14 -4.41 21.19 1.13
N LYS A 15 -4.71 19.91 0.85
CA LYS A 15 -5.99 19.48 0.28
C LYS A 15 -6.51 18.21 0.94
N VAL A 16 -7.45 18.38 1.87
CA VAL A 16 -8.00 17.28 2.68
C VAL A 16 -9.49 17.48 2.97
N ARG A 17 -10.19 16.37 3.23
CA ARG A 17 -11.57 16.35 3.71
C ARG A 17 -11.61 16.03 5.20
N THR A 18 -12.63 16.53 5.88
CA THR A 18 -12.92 16.19 7.27
C THR A 18 -14.38 15.77 7.38
N GLY A 19 -14.76 15.11 8.49
CA GLY A 19 -16.13 14.63 8.68
C GLY A 19 -16.19 13.42 9.61
N LYS A 20 -17.22 12.58 9.45
CA LYS A 20 -17.33 11.29 10.14
C LYS A 20 -16.21 10.34 9.67
N ARG A 21 -15.70 9.51 10.59
CA ARG A 21 -14.71 8.48 10.27
C ARG A 21 -15.30 7.51 9.23
N PRO A 22 -14.64 7.31 8.07
CA PRO A 22 -15.06 6.28 7.11
C PRO A 22 -15.03 4.88 7.72
N LYS A 23 -15.79 3.93 7.13
CA LYS A 23 -15.81 2.52 7.55
C LYS A 23 -14.38 1.93 7.59
N ASP A 24 -13.60 2.24 6.56
CA ASP A 24 -12.24 1.73 6.38
C ASP A 24 -11.18 2.57 7.14
N GLY A 25 -11.64 3.52 7.95
CA GLY A 25 -10.79 4.39 8.75
C GLY A 25 -10.39 5.69 8.07
N TRP A 26 -9.52 6.44 8.76
CA TRP A 26 -8.96 7.69 8.24
C TRP A 26 -7.88 7.38 7.22
N GLY A 27 -7.79 8.20 6.17
CA GLY A 27 -6.80 8.01 5.13
C GLY A 27 -7.35 8.28 3.74
N THR A 28 -6.53 7.92 2.77
CA THR A 28 -6.84 7.99 1.34
C THR A 28 -7.90 6.95 1.00
N GLN A 29 -8.91 7.34 0.22
CA GLN A 29 -10.06 6.48 -0.08
C GLN A 29 -9.87 5.79 -1.44
N THR A 30 -8.71 5.18 -1.68
CA THR A 30 -8.28 4.65 -2.99
C THR A 30 -9.16 3.51 -3.52
N GLY A 31 -9.94 2.84 -2.65
CA GLY A 31 -10.95 1.86 -3.07
C GLY A 31 -12.11 2.46 -3.88
N LYS A 32 -12.35 3.77 -3.79
CA LYS A 32 -13.32 4.46 -4.65
C LYS A 32 -12.65 4.85 -5.96
N LEU A 33 -13.23 4.47 -7.10
CA LEU A 33 -12.68 4.74 -8.43
C LEU A 33 -12.32 6.23 -8.66
N ILE A 34 -13.13 7.15 -8.14
CA ILE A 34 -12.88 8.60 -8.22
C ILE A 34 -11.64 9.07 -7.45
N TYR A 35 -11.06 8.24 -6.58
CA TYR A 35 -9.88 8.52 -5.77
C TYR A 35 -8.72 7.55 -6.02
N SER A 36 -8.82 6.68 -7.02
CA SER A 36 -7.73 5.79 -7.44
C SER A 36 -6.48 6.56 -7.88
N LEU A 37 -5.31 5.91 -7.89
CA LEU A 37 -4.08 6.55 -8.36
C LEU A 37 -4.19 6.88 -9.85
N ASN A 38 -4.74 5.97 -10.67
CA ASN A 38 -5.00 6.25 -12.08
C ASN A 38 -5.84 7.51 -12.32
N ASN A 39 -6.91 7.72 -11.54
CA ASN A 39 -7.69 8.95 -11.66
C ASN A 39 -6.91 10.19 -11.18
N PHE A 40 -6.07 10.02 -10.16
CA PHE A 40 -5.17 11.08 -9.70
C PHE A 40 -4.14 11.45 -10.77
N PHE A 41 -3.47 10.48 -11.40
CA PHE A 41 -2.48 10.70 -12.46
C PHE A 41 -3.11 11.45 -13.64
N ARG A 42 -4.24 10.95 -14.16
CA ARG A 42 -4.98 11.60 -15.25
C ARG A 42 -5.39 13.03 -14.92
N LYS A 43 -5.95 13.27 -13.73
CA LYS A 43 -6.42 14.60 -13.32
C LYS A 43 -5.29 15.62 -13.19
N ASN A 44 -4.09 15.17 -12.84
CA ASN A 44 -2.92 16.04 -12.66
C ASN A 44 -1.95 16.00 -13.86
N ARG A 45 -2.34 15.36 -14.98
CA ARG A 45 -1.52 15.23 -16.20
C ARG A 45 -0.15 14.59 -15.91
N ILE A 46 -0.13 13.62 -15.00
CA ILE A 46 1.05 12.80 -14.70
C ILE A 46 0.99 11.58 -15.61
N ASN A 47 2.05 11.36 -16.41
CA ASN A 47 2.15 10.21 -17.33
C ASN A 47 2.63 8.96 -16.57
N LEU A 48 1.78 8.47 -15.67
CA LEU A 48 1.97 7.23 -14.92
C LEU A 48 0.66 6.44 -14.90
N LYS A 49 0.78 5.12 -14.75
CA LYS A 49 -0.32 4.17 -14.63
C LYS A 49 -0.09 3.25 -13.43
N GLU A 50 -1.17 2.95 -12.73
CA GLU A 50 -1.26 1.92 -11.70
C GLU A 50 -1.88 0.65 -12.32
N GLU A 51 -1.20 -0.48 -12.16
CA GLU A 51 -1.71 -1.82 -12.46
C GLU A 51 -1.68 -2.67 -11.19
N ARG A 52 -2.77 -3.38 -10.90
CA ARG A 52 -2.87 -4.21 -9.69
C ARG A 52 -2.64 -5.67 -9.99
N SER A 53 -2.01 -6.38 -9.05
CA SER A 53 -1.82 -7.83 -9.11
C SER A 53 -2.04 -8.42 -7.73
N PHE A 54 -2.97 -9.35 -7.61
CA PHE A 54 -3.22 -10.10 -6.39
C PHE A 54 -2.46 -11.43 -6.45
N LEU A 55 -1.35 -11.50 -5.72
CA LEU A 55 -0.48 -12.68 -5.64
C LEU A 55 -0.30 -13.05 -4.18
N ILE A 56 -0.58 -14.31 -3.84
CA ILE A 56 -0.49 -14.81 -2.47
C ILE A 56 0.55 -15.92 -2.31
N LYS A 57 1.06 -16.53 -3.38
CA LYS A 57 2.08 -17.59 -3.23
C LYS A 57 3.48 -16.98 -3.21
N PRO A 58 4.32 -17.27 -2.19
CA PRO A 58 5.68 -16.73 -2.10
C PRO A 58 6.51 -16.86 -3.37
N LYS A 59 6.47 -18.02 -4.04
CA LYS A 59 7.17 -18.26 -5.31
C LYS A 59 6.71 -17.31 -6.42
N GLU A 60 5.40 -17.13 -6.60
CA GLU A 60 4.83 -16.24 -7.61
C GLU A 60 5.17 -14.78 -7.30
N ILE A 61 5.14 -14.39 -6.02
CA ILE A 61 5.55 -13.06 -5.57
C ILE A 61 7.04 -12.82 -5.91
N LYS A 62 7.92 -13.77 -5.61
CA LYS A 62 9.36 -13.66 -5.90
C LYS A 62 9.63 -13.43 -7.38
N GLU A 63 9.00 -14.25 -8.24
CA GLU A 63 9.12 -14.14 -9.70
C GLU A 63 8.58 -12.79 -10.19
N PHE A 64 7.43 -12.36 -9.67
CA PHE A 64 6.84 -11.06 -9.98
C PHE A 64 7.74 -9.88 -9.60
N LEU A 65 8.31 -9.88 -8.40
CA LEU A 65 9.19 -8.80 -7.92
C LEU A 65 10.48 -8.75 -8.72
N ARG A 66 11.15 -9.89 -8.96
CA ARG A 66 12.37 -9.96 -9.78
C ARG A 66 12.16 -9.46 -11.21
N LYS A 67 10.96 -9.66 -11.77
CA LYS A 67 10.60 -9.20 -13.11
C LYS A 67 10.36 -7.70 -13.15
N ASN A 68 9.65 -7.13 -12.17
CA ASN A 68 9.13 -5.77 -12.25
C ASN A 68 10.02 -4.71 -11.57
N LEU A 69 10.77 -5.05 -10.52
CA LEU A 69 11.59 -4.08 -9.75
C LEU A 69 12.77 -3.47 -10.53
N LYS A 70 13.06 -3.96 -11.74
CA LYS A 70 14.14 -3.40 -12.57
C LYS A 70 13.82 -2.01 -13.07
N ASP A 71 12.57 -1.79 -13.50
CA ASP A 71 12.18 -0.61 -14.28
C ASP A 71 10.89 0.04 -13.75
N LYS A 72 10.32 -0.47 -12.66
CA LYS A 72 9.02 -0.03 -12.14
C LYS A 72 9.04 0.09 -10.62
N ASP A 73 8.30 1.07 -10.12
CA ASP A 73 8.01 1.17 -8.69
C ASP A 73 6.87 0.22 -8.33
N ILE A 74 7.02 -0.48 -7.21
CA ILE A 74 5.99 -1.40 -6.72
C ILE A 74 5.58 -0.97 -5.31
N ILE A 75 4.28 -0.77 -5.13
CA ILE A 75 3.65 -0.59 -3.82
C ILE A 75 3.04 -1.93 -3.42
N VAL A 76 3.22 -2.36 -2.18
CA VAL A 76 2.47 -3.48 -1.60
C VAL A 76 1.42 -2.95 -0.64
N CYS A 77 0.19 -3.44 -0.80
CA CYS A 77 -0.94 -3.18 0.08
C CYS A 77 -1.27 -4.44 0.88
N PHE A 78 -1.28 -4.33 2.20
CA PHE A 78 -1.32 -5.46 3.11
C PHE A 78 -2.00 -5.11 4.43
N ASP A 79 -2.33 -6.14 5.22
CA ASP A 79 -2.81 -5.95 6.58
C ASP A 79 -1.64 -5.64 7.52
N TYR A 80 -1.64 -4.44 8.10
CA TYR A 80 -0.52 -3.95 8.91
C TYR A 80 -0.27 -4.80 10.16
N LYS A 81 -1.33 -5.34 10.77
CA LYS A 81 -1.21 -6.16 11.99
C LYS A 81 -0.49 -7.46 11.68
N ASN A 82 -0.88 -8.12 10.60
CA ASN A 82 -0.37 -9.44 10.23
C ASN A 82 1.04 -9.39 9.65
N LEU A 83 1.43 -8.31 8.95
CA LEU A 83 2.81 -8.20 8.47
C LEU A 83 3.79 -7.92 9.62
N TYR A 84 3.37 -7.14 10.62
CA TYR A 84 4.30 -6.61 11.62
C TYR A 84 4.07 -7.14 13.03
N HIS A 85 3.18 -8.12 13.19
CA HIS A 85 2.86 -8.81 14.46
C HIS A 85 2.55 -7.86 15.62
N LYS A 86 1.92 -6.71 15.36
CA LYS A 86 1.64 -5.68 16.38
C LYS A 86 0.21 -5.75 16.90
N GLN A 87 -0.01 -5.46 18.19
CA GLN A 87 -1.34 -5.38 18.83
C GLN A 87 -2.22 -4.20 18.36
N ARG A 88 -1.96 -3.61 17.19
CA ARG A 88 -2.81 -2.55 16.63
C ARG A 88 -3.99 -3.18 15.89
N ASP A 89 -5.10 -2.44 15.77
CA ASP A 89 -6.22 -2.85 14.92
C ASP A 89 -5.73 -3.19 13.51
N SER A 90 -6.28 -4.25 12.93
CA SER A 90 -6.12 -4.60 11.52
C SER A 90 -6.59 -3.41 10.66
N ARG A 91 -5.69 -2.94 9.79
CA ARG A 91 -5.91 -1.82 8.86
C ARG A 91 -5.06 -2.06 7.63
N GLY A 92 -5.62 -1.71 6.46
CA GLY A 92 -4.85 -1.65 5.23
C GLY A 92 -3.72 -0.64 5.35
N HIS A 93 -2.53 -1.03 4.91
CA HIS A 93 -1.36 -0.18 4.84
C HIS A 93 -0.63 -0.42 3.54
N VAL A 94 0.10 0.60 3.10
CA VAL A 94 0.89 0.55 1.87
C VAL A 94 2.34 0.86 2.16
N SER A 95 3.25 0.17 1.50
CA SER A 95 4.68 0.47 1.53
C SER A 95 5.27 0.28 0.13
N ILE A 96 6.35 0.99 -0.17
CA ILE A 96 7.09 0.80 -1.43
C ILE A 96 8.02 -0.40 -1.23
N ILE A 97 8.14 -1.26 -2.23
CA ILE A 97 9.15 -2.31 -2.28
C ILE A 97 10.42 -1.73 -2.89
N GLU A 98 11.51 -1.74 -2.12
CA GLU A 98 12.81 -1.27 -2.58
C GLU A 98 13.60 -2.38 -3.27
N ASN A 99 13.72 -3.54 -2.63
CA ASN A 99 14.44 -4.67 -3.19
C ASN A 99 13.94 -6.01 -2.65
N ILE A 100 14.45 -7.08 -3.27
CA ILE A 100 14.32 -8.46 -2.81
C ILE A 100 15.67 -9.15 -2.91
N GLU A 101 16.08 -9.77 -1.81
CA GLU A 101 17.28 -10.61 -1.71
C GLU A 101 16.86 -11.96 -1.10
N ASP A 102 17.09 -13.03 -1.84
CA ASP A 102 16.52 -14.35 -1.56
C ASP A 102 15.00 -14.31 -1.32
N ASP A 103 14.54 -14.57 -0.10
CA ASP A 103 13.13 -14.55 0.30
C ASP A 103 12.81 -13.37 1.22
N ILE A 104 13.72 -12.39 1.31
CA ILE A 104 13.59 -11.18 2.13
C ILE A 104 13.33 -9.97 1.23
N VAL A 105 12.27 -9.25 1.54
CA VAL A 105 11.86 -8.02 0.85
C VAL A 105 12.14 -6.83 1.75
N THR A 106 12.78 -5.80 1.20
CA THR A 106 12.95 -4.51 1.89
C THR A 106 11.81 -3.58 1.50
N LEU A 107 11.08 -3.11 2.51
CA LEU A 107 9.97 -2.16 2.39
C LEU A 107 10.39 -0.78 2.89
N ILE A 108 9.98 0.26 2.16
CA ILE A 108 10.03 1.66 2.58
C ILE A 108 8.65 2.03 3.15
N ASP A 109 8.55 2.07 4.47
CA ASP A 109 7.30 2.27 5.21
C ASP A 109 7.01 3.78 5.41
N PRO A 110 5.82 4.30 5.05
CA PRO A 110 5.46 5.70 5.30
C PRO A 110 5.06 6.02 6.75
N GLU A 111 4.89 5.04 7.65
CA GLU A 111 4.57 5.32 9.06
C GLU A 111 5.75 5.96 9.79
N TYR A 112 5.54 7.18 10.30
CA TYR A 112 6.59 8.01 10.92
C TYR A 112 7.09 7.47 12.28
N ARG A 113 6.41 6.49 12.88
CA ARG A 113 6.73 5.94 14.21
C ARG A 113 7.50 4.61 14.15
N VAL A 114 7.90 4.17 12.97
CA VAL A 114 8.64 2.92 12.77
C VAL A 114 9.89 3.17 11.94
N PRO A 115 10.89 2.25 11.94
CA PRO A 115 12.02 2.34 11.04
C PRO A 115 11.55 2.49 9.59
N LYS A 116 12.19 3.41 8.86
CA LYS A 116 11.82 3.73 7.47
C LYS A 116 11.97 2.53 6.55
N TYR A 117 13.05 1.79 6.73
CA TYR A 117 13.37 0.57 6.00
C TYR A 117 13.07 -0.64 6.87
N ARG A 118 12.34 -1.62 6.33
CA ARG A 118 11.91 -2.80 7.06
C ARG A 118 12.10 -4.04 6.20
N LYS A 119 12.72 -5.06 6.77
CA LYS A 119 12.87 -6.36 6.13
C LYS A 119 11.76 -7.29 6.58
N VAL A 120 11.13 -7.98 5.65
CA VAL A 120 10.05 -8.97 5.89
C VAL A 120 10.24 -10.15 4.94
N SER A 121 9.76 -11.33 5.33
CA SER A 121 9.81 -12.49 4.43
C SER A 121 8.68 -12.48 3.40
N LEU A 122 8.86 -13.22 2.31
CA LEU A 122 7.79 -13.44 1.32
C LEU A 122 6.57 -14.15 1.93
N GLU A 123 6.78 -15.06 2.88
CA GLU A 123 5.69 -15.72 3.61
C GLU A 123 4.90 -14.73 4.46
N GLU A 124 5.56 -13.76 5.10
CA GLU A 124 4.89 -12.72 5.87
C GLU A 124 4.07 -11.79 4.96
N ILE A 125 4.64 -11.38 3.82
CA ILE A 125 3.92 -10.59 2.81
C ILE A 125 2.70 -11.35 2.28
N SER A 126 2.89 -12.61 1.91
CA SER A 126 1.83 -13.51 1.44
C SER A 126 0.64 -13.54 2.39
N LYS A 127 0.89 -13.85 3.68
CA LYS A 127 -0.15 -13.92 4.73
C LYS A 127 -0.82 -12.57 4.96
N ALA A 128 -0.04 -11.48 4.92
CA ALA A 128 -0.56 -10.14 5.15
C ALA A 128 -1.42 -9.64 3.99
N ILE A 129 -1.09 -10.00 2.75
CA ILE A 129 -1.91 -9.72 1.56
C ILE A 129 -3.19 -10.56 1.59
N GLU A 130 -3.06 -11.87 1.82
CA GLU A 130 -4.19 -12.81 1.88
C GLU A 130 -5.20 -12.36 2.94
N SER A 131 -4.72 -12.03 4.14
CA SER A 131 -5.61 -11.54 5.20
C SER A 131 -6.21 -10.16 4.90
N HIS A 132 -5.57 -9.34 4.07
CA HIS A 132 -6.14 -8.05 3.71
C HIS A 132 -7.27 -8.20 2.68
N GLY A 133 -7.16 -9.17 1.77
CA GLY A 133 -8.16 -9.44 0.72
C GLY A 133 -8.02 -8.53 -0.50
N GLU A 134 -8.30 -9.09 -1.68
CA GLU A 134 -8.26 -8.37 -2.96
C GLU A 134 -9.30 -7.24 -3.01
N GLU A 135 -10.48 -7.48 -2.43
CA GLU A 135 -11.60 -6.53 -2.38
C GLU A 135 -11.27 -5.25 -1.59
N ASN A 136 -10.32 -5.34 -0.66
CA ASN A 136 -9.81 -4.20 0.11
C ASN A 136 -8.59 -3.54 -0.56
N GLY A 137 -8.19 -4.03 -1.73
CA GLY A 137 -7.05 -3.55 -2.49
C GLY A 137 -5.72 -4.18 -2.08
N GLY A 138 -5.75 -5.32 -1.38
CA GLY A 138 -4.55 -6.11 -1.07
C GLY A 138 -3.83 -6.56 -2.33
N GLY A 139 -2.51 -6.72 -2.22
CA GLY A 139 -1.65 -7.15 -3.32
C GLY A 139 -0.63 -6.09 -3.72
N PHE A 140 -0.18 -6.16 -4.97
CA PHE A 140 0.88 -5.32 -5.51
C PHE A 140 0.30 -4.31 -6.49
N TRP A 141 0.71 -3.06 -6.38
CA TRP A 141 0.36 -1.98 -7.28
C TRP A 141 1.63 -1.54 -8.01
N VAL A 142 1.71 -1.88 -9.28
CA VAL A 142 2.82 -1.54 -10.17
C VAL A 142 2.58 -0.16 -10.75
N ILE A 143 3.58 0.71 -10.62
CA ILE A 143 3.56 2.07 -11.15
C ILE A 143 4.57 2.16 -12.31
N SER A 144 4.12 2.61 -13.48
CA SER A 144 4.92 2.76 -14.70
C SER A 144 4.39 3.85 -15.62
#